data_AF-A0A9X2CY40-F1
#
_entry.id   AF-A0A9X2CY40-F1
#
_cell.length_a   1.000
_cell.length_b   1.000
_cell.length_c   1.000
_cell.angle_alpha   90.00
_cell.angle_beta   90.00
_cell.angle_gamma   90.00
#
_symmetry.space_group_name_H-M   'P 1'
#
loop_
_entity.id
_entity.type
_entity.pdbx_description
1 polymer ?
#
loop_
_entity_poly.entity_id
_entity_poly.type
_entity_poly.pdbx_seq_one_letter_code
_entity_poly.pdbx_strand_id
1 'polypeptide(L)'
;MIEILPNWHPIFVHFTVALFTTAFGFLLLAYLSTYLRIIPAKLALEFEIVGRWCLWCAALVTVFTIIAGLYAYNTVKHDEAAHIAMTNHRNWALSTAFAMWLVAFWSIWRYAKQKKMTFTFLIAMLLVQGLLLSTARRGGELVYRHGLGVMSLPQAEGEKQHHHESGNIIKTIENPLNTPSTK
;
A
#
# COMPACT_ATOMS: atom_id res chain seq x y z
N MET A 1 25.52 -7.56 -1.97
CA MET A 1 24.89 -6.34 -2.52
C MET A 1 23.47 -6.35 -1.99
N ILE A 2 22.99 -5.28 -1.33
CA ILE A 2 21.58 -5.25 -0.92
C ILE A 2 20.77 -5.19 -2.22
N GLU A 3 20.26 -6.33 -2.69
CA GLU A 3 19.27 -6.39 -3.77
C GLU A 3 17.94 -5.88 -3.20
N ILE A 4 17.81 -4.57 -3.06
CA ILE A 4 16.49 -3.96 -2.99
C ILE A 4 15.95 -4.11 -4.40
N LEU A 5 15.12 -5.13 -4.66
CA LEU A 5 14.38 -5.25 -5.92
C LEU A 5 13.72 -3.89 -6.17
N PRO A 6 14.17 -3.06 -7.13
CA PRO A 6 13.72 -1.69 -7.16
C PRO A 6 12.33 -1.67 -7.79
N ASN A 7 11.32 -1.70 -6.93
CA ASN A 7 10.02 -1.18 -7.29
C ASN A 7 10.01 0.32 -6.98
N TRP A 8 9.96 1.14 -8.02
CA TRP A 8 9.85 2.59 -7.88
C TRP A 8 8.51 3.03 -7.26
N HIS A 9 7.48 2.18 -7.33
CA HIS A 9 6.15 2.50 -6.84
C HIS A 9 6.13 2.83 -5.33
N PRO A 10 6.73 2.00 -4.43
CA PRO A 10 6.93 2.36 -3.03
C PRO A 10 7.50 3.77 -2.83
N ILE A 11 8.52 4.19 -3.57
CA ILE A 11 9.11 5.52 -3.38
C ILE A 11 8.04 6.59 -3.63
N PHE A 12 7.41 6.58 -4.81
CA PHE A 12 6.43 7.61 -5.18
C PHE A 12 5.17 7.58 -4.33
N VAL A 13 4.66 6.39 -3.97
CA VAL A 13 3.42 6.29 -3.18
C VAL A 13 3.59 6.87 -1.77
N HIS A 14 4.76 6.72 -1.13
CA HIS A 14 5.01 7.33 0.17
C HIS A 14 4.98 8.86 0.08
N PHE A 15 5.55 9.46 -0.97
CA PHE A 15 5.45 10.90 -1.21
C PHE A 15 4.00 11.34 -1.47
N THR A 16 3.24 10.59 -2.29
CA THR A 16 1.80 10.86 -2.51
C THR A 16 1.04 10.88 -1.18
N VAL A 17 1.22 9.86 -0.33
CA VAL A 17 0.54 9.74 0.96
C VAL A 17 0.95 10.85 1.92
N ALA A 18 2.25 11.08 2.07
CA ALA A 18 2.79 12.09 2.97
C ALA A 18 2.34 13.51 2.56
N LEU A 19 2.55 13.90 1.30
CA LEU A 19 2.21 15.24 0.82
C LEU A 19 0.72 15.54 0.94
N PHE A 20 -0.16 14.59 0.59
CA PHE A 20 -1.60 14.82 0.70
C PHE A 20 -2.04 14.92 2.18
N THR A 21 -1.51 14.06 3.05
CA THR A 21 -1.82 14.08 4.49
C THR A 21 -1.33 15.38 5.13
N THR A 22 -0.12 15.82 4.81
CA THR A 22 0.45 17.10 5.25
C THR A 22 -0.36 18.28 4.71
N ALA A 23 -0.79 18.23 3.45
CA ALA A 23 -1.67 19.24 2.87
C ALA A 23 -2.97 19.38 3.66
N PHE A 24 -3.66 18.26 3.90
CA PHE A 24 -4.89 18.25 4.69
C PHE A 24 -4.65 18.84 6.10
N GLY A 25 -3.59 18.42 6.79
CA GLY A 25 -3.24 18.93 8.11
C GLY A 25 -3.02 20.45 8.14
N PHE A 26 -2.21 20.99 7.23
CA PHE A 26 -1.96 22.44 7.19
C PHE A 26 -3.20 23.25 6.79
N LEU A 27 -4.00 22.78 5.82
CA LEU A 27 -5.23 23.47 5.41
C LEU A 27 -6.28 23.44 6.53
N LEU A 28 -6.34 22.35 7.29
CA LEU A 28 -7.16 22.23 8.49
C LEU A 28 -6.69 23.22 9.57
N LEU A 29 -5.40 23.28 9.88
CA LEU A 29 -4.84 24.23 10.86
C LEU A 29 -5.07 25.69 10.46
N ALA A 30 -4.90 26.03 9.19
CA ALA A 30 -5.21 27.35 8.67
C ALA A 30 -6.70 27.70 8.86
N TYR A 31 -7.61 26.77 8.60
CA TYR A 31 -9.03 27.00 8.83
C TYR A 31 -9.37 27.16 10.32
N LEU A 32 -8.85 26.28 11.18
CA LEU A 32 -9.04 26.32 12.63
C LEU A 32 -8.52 27.62 13.26
N SER A 33 -7.43 28.19 12.75
CA SER A 33 -6.91 29.50 13.23
C SER A 33 -7.89 30.66 13.04
N THR A 34 -8.89 30.53 12.15
CA THR A 34 -9.94 31.54 11.99
C THR A 34 -10.88 31.56 13.20
N TYR A 35 -11.02 30.43 13.90
CA TYR A 35 -11.88 30.25 15.07
C TYR A 35 -11.09 30.28 16.38
N LEU A 36 -9.89 29.71 16.38
CA LEU A 36 -8.99 29.63 17.52
C LEU A 36 -8.06 30.85 17.52
N ARG A 37 -8.24 31.76 18.47
CA ARG A 37 -7.41 32.98 18.64
C ARG A 37 -5.98 32.72 19.17
N ILE A 38 -5.50 31.48 19.07
CA ILE A 38 -4.18 31.06 19.57
C ILE A 38 -3.11 31.10 18.48
N ILE A 39 -3.50 31.14 17.20
CA ILE A 39 -2.57 31.12 16.06
C ILE A 39 -2.49 32.52 15.45
N PRO A 40 -1.29 33.12 15.32
CA PRO A 40 -1.12 34.41 14.67
C PRO A 40 -1.56 34.38 13.20
N ALA A 41 -2.16 35.46 12.71
CA ALA A 41 -2.63 35.57 11.33
C ALA A 41 -1.54 35.33 10.28
N LYS A 42 -0.29 35.73 10.56
CA LYS A 42 0.86 35.46 9.68
C LYS A 42 1.12 33.96 9.54
N LEU A 43 1.13 33.22 10.66
CA LEU A 43 1.37 31.77 10.66
C LEU A 43 0.21 31.00 10.00
N ALA A 44 -1.02 31.47 10.18
CA ALA A 44 -2.19 30.92 9.50
C ALA A 44 -2.07 31.01 7.96
N LEU A 45 -1.56 32.14 7.45
CA LEU A 45 -1.30 32.32 6.04
C LEU A 45 -0.21 31.36 5.52
N GLU A 46 0.88 31.20 6.28
CA GLU A 46 1.94 30.22 5.94
C GLU A 46 1.38 28.80 5.85
N PHE A 47 0.55 28.38 6.81
CA PHE A 47 -0.12 27.07 6.76
C PHE A 47 -0.98 26.90 5.50
N GLU A 48 -1.73 27.94 5.13
CA GLU A 48 -2.55 27.88 3.91
C GLU A 48 -1.68 27.77 2.65
N ILE A 49 -0.57 28.52 2.57
CA ILE A 49 0.38 28.48 1.46
C ILE A 49 1.02 27.09 1.36
N VAL A 50 1.62 26.59 2.44
CA VAL A 50 2.28 25.28 2.48
C VAL A 50 1.28 24.17 2.16
N GLY A 51 0.08 24.22 2.75
CA GLY A 51 -0.96 23.24 2.50
C GLY A 51 -1.37 23.14 1.03
N ARG A 52 -1.47 24.27 0.31
CA ARG A 52 -1.76 24.27 -1.13
C ARG A 52 -0.60 23.70 -1.95
N TRP A 53 0.63 24.10 -1.66
CA TRP A 53 1.81 23.56 -2.36
C TRP A 53 1.95 22.05 -2.16
N CYS A 54 1.77 21.56 -0.93
CA CYS A 54 1.74 20.12 -0.66
C CYS A 54 0.65 19.42 -1.48
N LEU A 55 -0.56 19.99 -1.59
CA LEU A 55 -1.65 19.40 -2.37
C LEU A 55 -1.33 19.35 -3.87
N TRP A 56 -0.79 20.42 -4.43
CA TRP A 56 -0.44 20.49 -5.86
C TRP A 56 0.74 19.57 -6.20
N CYS A 57 1.75 19.53 -5.33
CA CYS A 57 2.85 18.57 -5.45
C CYS A 57 2.35 17.13 -5.30
N ALA A 58 1.43 16.85 -4.36
CA ALA A 58 0.83 15.52 -4.24
C ALA A 58 0.13 15.10 -5.54
N ALA A 59 -0.66 16.00 -6.14
CA ALA A 59 -1.33 15.73 -7.41
C ALA A 59 -0.34 15.40 -8.54
N LEU A 60 0.77 16.13 -8.63
CA LEU A 60 1.84 15.87 -9.60
C LEU A 60 2.54 14.53 -9.33
N VAL A 61 2.94 14.27 -8.08
CA VAL A 61 3.64 13.03 -7.70
C VAL A 61 2.76 11.81 -7.94
N THR A 62 1.45 11.91 -7.73
CA THR A 62 0.50 10.83 -8.00
C THR A 62 0.53 10.34 -9.46
N VAL A 63 0.88 11.19 -10.43
CA VAL A 63 1.10 10.75 -11.81
C VAL A 63 2.23 9.71 -11.87
N PHE A 64 3.37 10.01 -11.26
CA PHE A 64 4.50 9.08 -11.19
C PHE A 64 4.17 7.84 -10.37
N THR A 65 3.40 7.98 -9.29
CA THR A 65 2.90 6.85 -8.48
C THR A 65 2.07 5.87 -9.31
N ILE A 66 1.16 6.38 -10.16
CA ILE A 66 0.35 5.54 -11.06
C ILE A 66 1.23 4.86 -12.10
N ILE A 67 2.12 5.60 -12.77
CA ILE A 67 3.00 5.04 -13.81
C ILE A 67 3.86 3.90 -13.23
N ALA A 68 4.52 4.16 -12.10
CA ALA A 68 5.33 3.16 -11.42
C ALA A 68 4.49 1.98 -10.91
N GLY A 69 3.26 2.24 -10.44
CA GLY A 69 2.33 1.19 -9.98
C GLY A 69 1.84 0.30 -11.11
N LEU A 70 1.54 0.86 -12.28
CA LEU A 70 1.17 0.10 -13.47
C LEU A 70 2.37 -0.69 -14.01
N TYR A 71 3.58 -0.14 -13.97
CA TYR A 71 4.79 -0.89 -14.29
C TYR A 71 4.92 -2.11 -13.36
N ALA A 72 4.86 -1.89 -12.03
CA ALA A 72 4.93 -2.97 -11.04
C ALA A 72 3.82 -4.02 -11.22
N TYR A 73 2.60 -3.60 -11.56
CA TYR A 73 1.47 -4.49 -11.81
C TYR A 73 1.76 -5.49 -12.95
N ASN A 74 2.52 -5.07 -13.97
CA ASN A 74 2.83 -5.89 -15.13
C ASN A 74 4.14 -6.68 -15.03
N THR A 75 5.04 -6.34 -14.10
CA THR A 75 6.40 -6.91 -14.05
C THR A 75 6.72 -7.72 -12.80
N VAL A 76 6.05 -7.45 -11.67
CA VAL A 76 6.30 -8.18 -10.41
C VAL A 76 5.73 -9.59 -10.55
N LYS A 77 6.52 -10.62 -10.20
CA LYS A 77 6.04 -12.01 -10.17
C LYS A 77 5.09 -12.19 -9.00
N HIS A 78 3.98 -12.88 -9.23
CA HIS A 78 2.92 -13.06 -8.23
C HIS A 78 2.07 -14.28 -8.55
N ASP A 79 1.42 -14.86 -7.53
CA ASP A 79 0.44 -15.94 -7.68
C ASP A 79 -0.97 -15.39 -7.95
N GLU A 80 -1.95 -16.27 -8.12
CA GLU A 80 -3.34 -15.87 -8.40
C GLU A 80 -3.97 -15.04 -7.27
N ALA A 81 -3.73 -15.41 -6.01
CA ALA A 81 -4.26 -14.68 -4.86
C ALA A 81 -3.71 -13.25 -4.79
N ALA A 82 -2.40 -13.10 -5.02
CA ALA A 82 -1.73 -11.82 -5.14
C ALA A 82 -2.22 -11.03 -6.36
N HIS A 83 -2.49 -11.67 -7.51
CA HIS A 83 -3.05 -11.00 -8.69
C HIS A 83 -4.40 -10.33 -8.41
N ILE A 84 -5.30 -11.04 -7.71
CA ILE A 84 -6.63 -10.53 -7.33
C ILE A 84 -6.46 -9.34 -6.38
N ALA A 85 -5.61 -9.47 -5.37
CA ALA A 85 -5.33 -8.39 -4.42
C ALA A 85 -4.73 -7.16 -5.12
N MET A 86 -3.76 -7.35 -6.02
CA MET A 86 -3.14 -6.28 -6.82
C MET A 86 -4.18 -5.55 -7.68
N THR A 87 -5.08 -6.29 -8.32
CA THR A 87 -6.14 -5.73 -9.16
C THR A 87 -7.11 -4.89 -8.32
N ASN A 88 -7.48 -5.37 -7.13
CA ASN A 88 -8.32 -4.63 -6.20
C ASN A 88 -7.64 -3.34 -5.69
N HIS A 89 -6.36 -3.41 -5.33
CA HIS A 89 -5.57 -2.23 -4.96
C HIS A 89 -5.50 -1.21 -6.10
N ARG A 90 -5.20 -1.65 -7.33
CA ARG A 90 -5.12 -0.80 -8.53
C ARG A 90 -6.43 -0.05 -8.78
N ASN A 91 -7.56 -0.72 -8.73
CA ASN A 91 -8.86 -0.09 -9.00
C ASN A 91 -9.19 1.00 -7.96
N TRP A 92 -8.86 0.75 -6.68
CA TRP A 92 -8.97 1.74 -5.62
C TRP A 92 -7.97 2.89 -5.78
N ALA A 93 -6.74 2.61 -6.20
CA ALA A 93 -5.72 3.61 -6.45
C ALA A 93 -6.11 4.57 -7.57
N LEU A 94 -6.64 4.07 -8.69
CA LEU A 94 -7.11 4.92 -9.80
C LEU A 94 -8.30 5.80 -9.38
N SER A 95 -9.26 5.24 -8.64
CA SER A 95 -10.41 6.00 -8.13
C SER A 95 -9.99 7.08 -7.14
N THR A 96 -9.05 6.75 -6.25
CA THR A 96 -8.47 7.68 -5.27
C THR A 96 -7.70 8.79 -5.97
N ALA A 97 -6.85 8.46 -6.93
CA ALA A 97 -6.06 9.44 -7.68
C ALA A 97 -6.94 10.42 -8.44
N PHE A 98 -8.02 9.93 -9.06
CA PHE A 98 -9.02 10.80 -9.70
C PHE A 98 -9.64 11.78 -8.70
N ALA A 99 -10.06 11.29 -7.53
CA ALA A 99 -10.62 12.15 -6.47
C ALA A 99 -9.59 13.17 -5.94
N MET A 100 -8.32 12.77 -5.78
CA MET A 100 -7.22 13.66 -5.42
C MET A 100 -7.02 14.78 -6.46
N TRP A 101 -7.07 14.46 -7.75
CA TRP A 101 -6.96 15.46 -8.80
C TRP A 101 -8.15 16.40 -8.81
N LEU A 102 -9.38 15.92 -8.58
CA LEU A 102 -10.54 16.80 -8.46
C LEU A 102 -10.36 17.84 -7.34
N VAL A 103 -9.92 17.44 -6.14
CA VAL A 103 -9.69 18.40 -5.05
C VAL A 103 -8.48 19.29 -5.29
N ALA A 104 -7.44 18.82 -5.98
CA ALA A 104 -6.30 19.63 -6.37
C ALA A 104 -6.69 20.70 -7.41
N PHE A 105 -7.43 20.34 -8.45
CA PHE A 105 -7.97 21.30 -9.42
C PHE A 105 -8.94 22.27 -8.77
N TRP A 106 -9.78 21.80 -7.85
CA TRP A 106 -10.65 22.68 -7.06
C TRP A 106 -9.82 23.68 -6.25
N SER A 107 -8.72 23.25 -5.61
CA SER A 107 -7.79 24.12 -4.90
C SER A 107 -7.16 25.18 -5.82
N ILE A 108 -6.65 24.79 -6.99
CA ILE A 108 -6.08 25.72 -7.99
C ILE A 108 -7.13 26.75 -8.44
N TRP A 109 -8.35 26.31 -8.75
CA TRP A 109 -9.43 27.21 -9.14
C TRP A 109 -9.79 28.20 -8.02
N ARG A 110 -9.87 27.73 -6.76
CA ARG A 110 -10.13 28.61 -5.61
C ARG A 110 -9.03 29.65 -5.44
N TYR A 111 -7.77 29.24 -5.59
CA TYR A 111 -6.62 30.13 -5.55
C TYR A 111 -6.70 31.20 -6.66
N ALA A 112 -6.91 30.80 -7.91
CA ALA A 112 -7.03 31.70 -9.05
C ALA A 112 -8.21 32.69 -8.91
N LYS A 113 -9.30 32.28 -8.25
CA LYS A 113 -10.47 33.11 -7.97
C LYS A 113 -10.41 33.83 -6.61
N GLN A 114 -9.28 33.78 -5.91
CA GLN A 114 -9.05 34.40 -4.60
C GLN A 114 -10.16 34.06 -3.57
N LYS A 115 -10.66 32.82 -3.61
CA LYS A 115 -11.72 32.34 -2.71
C LYS A 115 -11.12 31.97 -1.36
N LYS A 116 -11.77 32.40 -0.27
CA LYS A 116 -11.42 31.98 1.10
C LYS A 116 -11.59 30.47 1.29
N MET A 117 -10.89 29.89 2.26
CA MET A 117 -11.09 28.50 2.67
C MET A 117 -12.53 28.27 3.15
N THR A 118 -13.11 27.11 2.81
CA THR A 118 -14.48 26.76 3.22
C THR A 118 -14.52 25.39 3.86
N PHE A 119 -15.43 25.22 4.82
CA PHE A 119 -15.69 23.93 5.46
C PHE A 119 -15.98 22.81 4.44
N THR A 120 -16.77 23.08 3.40
CA THR A 120 -17.10 22.09 2.36
C THR A 120 -15.86 21.54 1.65
N PHE A 121 -14.86 22.37 1.40
CA PHE A 121 -13.61 21.95 0.79
C PHE A 121 -12.81 21.05 1.74
N LEU A 122 -12.79 21.36 3.04
CA LEU A 122 -12.14 20.51 4.04
C LEU A 122 -12.83 19.16 4.21
N ILE A 123 -14.17 19.11 4.17
CA ILE A 123 -14.90 17.85 4.18
C ILE A 123 -14.55 17.00 2.96
N ALA A 124 -14.48 17.61 1.77
CA ALA A 124 -14.02 16.90 0.57
C ALA A 124 -12.59 16.37 0.73
N MET A 125 -11.66 17.18 1.25
CA MET A 125 -10.29 16.75 1.54
C MET A 125 -10.25 15.58 2.54
N LEU A 126 -11.06 15.63 3.59
CA LEU A 126 -11.16 14.56 4.60
C LEU A 126 -11.67 13.25 3.99
N LEU A 127 -12.68 13.31 3.12
CA LEU A 127 -13.18 12.13 2.41
C LEU A 127 -12.08 11.53 1.52
N VAL A 128 -11.39 12.37 0.74
CA VAL A 128 -10.27 11.90 -0.11
C VAL A 128 -9.11 11.36 0.73
N GLN A 129 -8.82 11.93 1.90
CA GLN A 129 -7.85 11.39 2.85
C GLN A 129 -8.26 9.98 3.30
N GLY A 130 -9.54 9.76 3.61
CA GLY A 130 -10.08 8.43 3.92
C GLY A 130 -9.89 7.43 2.78
N LEU A 131 -10.18 7.83 1.54
CA LEU A 131 -9.93 7.01 0.35
C LEU A 131 -8.43 6.67 0.21
N LEU A 132 -7.56 7.66 0.39
CA LEU A 132 -6.11 7.50 0.29
C LEU A 132 -5.56 6.51 1.33
N LEU A 133 -5.98 6.65 2.59
CA LEU A 133 -5.55 5.74 3.65
C LEU A 133 -6.12 4.32 3.47
N SER A 134 -7.35 4.19 2.97
CA SER A 134 -7.92 2.88 2.61
C SER A 134 -7.12 2.21 1.48
N THR A 135 -6.73 2.98 0.47
CA THR A 135 -5.88 2.50 -0.64
C THR A 135 -4.48 2.13 -0.15
N ALA A 136 -3.88 2.94 0.73
CA ALA A 136 -2.57 2.67 1.32
C ALA A 136 -2.58 1.39 2.17
N ARG A 137 -3.64 1.15 2.95
CA ARG A 137 -3.82 -0.10 3.70
C ARG A 137 -3.80 -1.32 2.79
N ARG A 138 -4.49 -1.26 1.65
CA ARG A 138 -4.50 -2.34 0.64
C ARG A 138 -3.12 -2.54 0.03
N GLY A 139 -2.40 -1.45 -0.24
CA GLY A 139 -1.01 -1.51 -0.69
C GLY A 139 -0.09 -2.19 0.34
N GLY A 140 -0.29 -1.91 1.63
CA GLY A 140 0.37 -2.63 2.72
C GLY A 140 0.02 -4.12 2.75
N GLU A 141 -1.25 -4.47 2.53
CA GLU A 141 -1.68 -5.87 2.45
C GLU A 141 -0.99 -6.64 1.31
N LEU A 142 -0.74 -6.00 0.16
CA LEU A 142 0.05 -6.59 -0.92
C LEU A 142 1.44 -7.03 -0.43
N VAL A 143 2.13 -6.17 0.32
CA VAL A 143 3.49 -6.43 0.80
C VAL A 143 3.47 -7.43 1.96
N TYR A 144 2.70 -7.15 3.00
CA TYR A 144 2.78 -7.89 4.27
C TYR A 144 1.99 -9.20 4.28
N ARG A 145 0.90 -9.30 3.51
CA ARG A 145 0.06 -10.51 3.46
C ARG A 145 0.37 -11.39 2.27
N HIS A 146 0.70 -10.78 1.13
CA HIS A 146 0.95 -11.49 -0.13
C HIS A 146 2.44 -11.55 -0.52
N GLY A 147 3.35 -10.97 0.28
CA GLY A 147 4.78 -11.04 0.03
C GLY A 147 5.24 -10.33 -1.24
N LEU A 148 4.45 -9.38 -1.76
CA LEU A 148 4.78 -8.70 -3.01
C LEU A 148 5.97 -7.77 -2.84
N GLY A 149 7.02 -8.00 -3.64
CA GLY A 149 8.23 -7.18 -3.63
C GLY A 149 9.14 -7.40 -2.42
N VAL A 150 8.96 -8.50 -1.68
CA VAL A 150 9.86 -8.92 -0.60
C VAL A 150 10.39 -10.33 -0.87
N MET A 151 11.55 -10.65 -0.30
CA MET A 151 12.10 -12.00 -0.36
C MET A 151 11.29 -12.93 0.56
N SER A 152 10.97 -14.12 0.08
CA SER A 152 10.43 -15.19 0.92
C SER A 152 11.44 -15.58 1.99
N LEU A 153 10.97 -15.85 3.19
CA LEU A 153 11.80 -16.51 4.20
C LEU A 153 12.21 -17.90 3.67
N PRO A 154 13.42 -18.40 4.01
CA PRO A 154 13.77 -19.80 3.78
C PRO A 154 12.65 -20.68 4.34
N GLN A 155 12.26 -21.72 3.59
CA GLN A 155 11.36 -22.73 4.15
C GLN A 155 11.99 -23.24 5.45
N ALA A 156 11.21 -23.29 6.53
CA ALA A 156 11.69 -23.85 7.78
C ALA A 156 12.10 -25.31 7.50
N GLU A 157 13.39 -25.59 7.54
CA GLU A 157 13.92 -26.96 7.48
C GLU A 157 13.42 -27.70 8.73
N GLY A 158 12.25 -28.36 8.62
CA GLY A 158 11.60 -28.93 9.80
C GLY A 158 10.31 -29.72 9.60
N GLU A 159 9.63 -29.66 8.46
CA GLU A 159 8.57 -30.64 8.16
C GLU A 159 9.16 -31.89 7.53
N LYS A 160 9.85 -32.69 8.37
CA LYS A 160 9.89 -34.13 8.11
C LYS A 160 8.44 -34.61 8.16
N GLN A 161 7.93 -35.05 7.02
CA GLN A 161 6.67 -35.76 6.91
C GLN A 161 6.65 -36.89 7.95
N HIS A 162 5.90 -36.69 9.04
CA HIS A 162 5.54 -37.79 9.93
C HIS A 162 4.54 -38.66 9.18
N HIS A 163 5.04 -39.60 8.39
CA HIS A 163 4.26 -40.75 7.95
C HIS A 163 3.81 -41.51 9.20
N HIS A 164 2.51 -41.46 9.50
CA HIS A 164 1.89 -42.39 10.42
C HIS A 164 1.91 -43.78 9.79
N GLU A 165 2.99 -44.51 9.97
CA GLU A 165 3.06 -45.93 9.66
C GLU A 165 2.31 -46.69 10.79
N SER A 166 1.06 -47.06 10.50
CA SER A 166 0.30 -47.97 11.35
C SER A 166 0.91 -49.36 11.24
N GLY A 167 1.78 -49.71 12.20
CA GLY A 167 2.41 -51.01 12.30
C GLY A 167 1.38 -52.11 12.54
N ASN A 168 0.95 -52.77 11.46
CA ASN A 168 0.19 -54.01 11.52
C ASN A 168 1.19 -55.16 11.73
N ILE A 169 1.46 -55.51 12.99
CA ILE A 169 2.30 -56.67 13.34
C ILE A 169 1.50 -57.95 13.07
N ILE A 170 1.57 -58.46 11.84
CA ILE A 170 1.31 -59.87 11.56
C ILE A 170 2.65 -60.59 11.66
N LYS A 171 2.84 -61.36 12.75
CA LYS A 171 3.95 -62.29 12.90
C LYS A 171 3.82 -63.41 11.87
N THR A 172 4.62 -63.36 10.80
CA THR A 172 4.94 -64.54 10.02
C THR A 172 6.27 -65.08 10.53
N ILE A 173 6.20 -66.18 11.28
CA ILE A 173 7.36 -66.94 11.73
C ILE A 173 7.93 -67.67 10.50
N GLU A 174 9.14 -67.31 10.08
CA GLU A 174 9.92 -68.02 9.07
C GLU A 174 10.28 -69.42 9.57
N ASN A 175 10.03 -70.43 8.73
CA ASN A 175 10.46 -71.81 8.94
C ASN A 175 11.85 -71.98 8.29
N PRO A 176 12.91 -72.31 9.04
CA PRO A 176 14.25 -72.45 8.48
C PRO A 176 14.48 -73.90 8.06
N LEU A 177 14.85 -74.11 6.79
CA LEU A 177 15.72 -75.18 6.24
C LEU A 177 15.24 -75.59 4.85
N ASN A 178 15.86 -75.00 3.84
CA ASN A 178 16.00 -75.67 2.55
C ASN A 178 17.39 -75.34 1.98
N THR A 179 18.32 -76.28 2.11
CA THR A 179 19.57 -76.30 1.33
C THR A 179 19.50 -77.48 0.35
N PRO A 180 19.90 -77.30 -0.92
CA PRO A 180 19.69 -78.28 -1.98
C PRO A 180 20.80 -79.35 -2.06
N SER A 181 20.36 -80.58 -2.33
CA SER A 181 20.95 -81.67 -3.16
C SER A 181 22.45 -82.02 -3.07
N THR A 182 22.75 -83.31 -2.81
CA THR A 182 23.55 -84.16 -3.73
C THR A 182 23.52 -85.66 -3.33
N LYS A 183 23.17 -86.50 -4.33
CA LYS A 183 23.37 -87.96 -4.51
C LYS A 183 22.69 -88.96 -3.57
#